data_AF-A0A920JBD3-F1
#
_entry.id   AF-A0A920JBD3-F1
#
_cell.length_a   1.000
_cell.length_b   1.000
_cell.length_c   1.000
_cell.angle_alpha   90.00
_cell.angle_beta   90.00
_cell.angle_gamma   90.00
#
_symmetry.space_group_name_H-M   'P 1'
#
loop_
_entity.id
_entity.type
_entity.pdbx_description
1 polymer ?
#
loop_
_entity_poly.entity_id
_entity_poly.type
_entity_poly.pdbx_seq_one_letter_code
_entity_poly.pdbx_strand_id
1 'polypeptide(L)'
;MTEKLSPGWGYENGFNSPAEEWLGQGLDNLLAAQSLLPMASEFEMAGNSGENQVAGAIYDRIDQGWPILTKRVRTIPEYGKMFVEAFDDIQNPSDVRIFHIGNALSEFINFEWRSYDSPFDEFLMGHEEALNPKQKKGMELFYGKAQCASAIRESSSPTRNFTPGHSQFGPGRTRPF
;
A
#
# COMPACT_ATOMS: atom_id res chain seq x y z
N MET A 1 12.49 0.32 15.51
CA MET A 1 11.30 -0.54 15.34
C MET A 1 10.68 -0.15 14.01
N THR A 2 10.94 -0.89 12.94
CA THR A 2 10.18 -0.75 11.69
C THR A 2 8.99 -1.67 11.84
N GLU A 3 7.91 -1.19 12.45
CA GLU A 3 6.70 -2.00 12.55
C GLU A 3 6.11 -2.16 11.15
N LYS A 4 6.18 -3.39 10.66
CA LYS A 4 5.61 -3.82 9.40
C LYS A 4 4.10 -3.69 9.50
N LEU A 5 3.50 -2.95 8.57
CA LEU A 5 2.06 -2.84 8.47
C LEU A 5 1.43 -4.24 8.34
N SER A 6 0.54 -4.58 9.26
CA SER A 6 -0.15 -5.88 9.32
C SER A 6 -1.50 -5.75 10.05
N PRO A 7 -2.43 -6.71 9.90
CA PRO A 7 -3.61 -6.75 10.74
C PRO A 7 -3.23 -6.92 12.23
N GLY A 8 -3.88 -6.18 13.12
CA GLY A 8 -3.55 -6.20 14.56
C GLY A 8 -4.59 -5.51 15.43
N TRP A 9 -4.69 -5.93 16.69
CA TRP A 9 -5.73 -5.44 17.62
C TRP A 9 -5.19 -4.52 18.72
N GLY A 10 -3.90 -4.17 18.67
CA GLY A 10 -3.22 -3.42 19.73
C GLY A 10 -3.70 -1.97 19.89
N TYR A 11 -4.24 -1.37 18.83
CA TYR A 11 -4.55 0.06 18.75
C TYR A 11 -6.03 0.36 18.40
N GLU A 12 -6.92 -0.63 18.52
CA GLU A 12 -8.38 -0.52 18.26
C GLU A 12 -8.78 -0.03 16.85
N ASN A 13 -7.83 0.12 15.93
CA ASN A 13 -8.06 0.48 14.53
C ASN A 13 -7.93 -0.71 13.56
N GLY A 14 -7.61 -1.91 14.07
CA GLY A 14 -7.49 -3.13 13.27
C GLY A 14 -6.13 -3.35 12.61
N PHE A 15 -5.16 -2.45 12.82
CA PHE A 15 -3.84 -2.53 12.22
C PHE A 15 -2.71 -2.39 13.25
N ASN A 16 -1.62 -3.11 13.01
CA ASN A 16 -0.29 -2.76 13.53
C ASN A 16 0.41 -1.96 12.43
N SER A 17 0.74 -0.69 12.70
CA SER A 17 1.35 0.22 11.72
C SER A 17 2.30 1.19 12.41
N PRO A 18 3.22 1.84 11.69
CA PRO A 18 4.06 2.91 12.24
C PRO A 18 3.28 4.13 12.77
N ALA A 19 1.99 4.25 12.41
CA ALA A 19 1.11 5.29 12.91
C ALA A 19 0.41 4.90 14.23
N GLU A 20 0.57 3.66 14.69
CA GLU A 20 0.01 3.15 15.97
C GLU A 20 -1.50 3.49 16.10
N GLU A 21 -1.95 4.02 17.24
CA GLU A 21 -3.33 4.49 17.43
C GLU A 21 -3.72 5.69 16.56
N TRP A 22 -2.74 6.43 16.04
CA TRP A 22 -2.94 7.65 15.24
C TRP A 22 -3.28 7.38 13.77
N LEU A 23 -3.30 6.12 13.34
CA LEU A 23 -3.80 5.74 12.00
C LEU A 23 -5.29 6.10 11.82
N GLY A 24 -6.06 6.07 12.92
CA GLY A 24 -7.51 6.29 12.91
C GLY A 24 -8.32 5.05 12.53
N GLN A 25 -9.62 5.11 12.77
CA GLN A 25 -10.58 4.04 12.46
C GLN A 25 -11.24 4.28 11.08
N GLY A 26 -11.88 3.24 10.54
CA GLY A 26 -12.68 3.33 9.30
C GLY A 26 -11.94 2.91 8.02
N LEU A 27 -10.72 2.38 8.13
CA LEU A 27 -9.98 1.81 7.00
C LEU A 27 -10.43 0.37 6.74
N ASP A 28 -10.79 0.06 5.50
CA ASP A 28 -11.44 -1.22 5.16
C ASP A 28 -10.46 -2.40 5.11
N ASN A 29 -9.19 -2.15 4.76
CA ASN A 29 -8.20 -3.19 4.53
C ASN A 29 -6.75 -2.66 4.63
N LEU A 30 -5.79 -3.59 4.52
CA LEU A 30 -4.35 -3.29 4.65
C LEU A 30 -3.83 -2.31 3.59
N LEU A 31 -4.38 -2.36 2.38
CA LEU A 31 -3.99 -1.48 1.29
C LEU A 31 -4.49 -0.05 1.51
N ALA A 32 -5.70 0.11 2.07
CA ALA A 32 -6.19 1.40 2.51
C ALA A 32 -5.27 2.01 3.58
N ALA A 33 -4.89 1.24 4.61
CA ALA A 33 -3.93 1.68 5.62
C ALA A 33 -2.56 2.04 5.01
N GLN A 34 -2.04 1.22 4.10
CA GLN A 34 -0.75 1.45 3.45
C GLN A 34 -0.75 2.75 2.63
N SER A 35 -1.86 3.05 1.95
CA SER A 35 -1.97 4.22 1.07
C SER A 35 -1.81 5.55 1.82
N LEU A 36 -2.04 5.58 3.13
CA LEU A 36 -1.91 6.79 3.94
C LEU A 36 -0.47 7.09 4.38
N LEU A 37 0.36 6.07 4.59
CA LEU A 37 1.70 6.23 5.18
C LEU A 37 2.67 7.06 4.33
N PRO A 38 2.71 6.94 2.98
CA PRO A 38 3.54 7.79 2.13
C PRO A 38 3.26 9.29 2.30
N MET A 39 1.98 9.66 2.48
CA MET A 39 1.57 11.05 2.69
C MET A 39 2.07 11.64 4.01
N ALA A 40 2.47 10.77 4.95
CA ALA A 40 3.06 11.13 6.22
C ALA A 40 4.57 10.95 6.32
N SER A 41 5.20 10.42 5.27
CA SER A 41 6.64 10.20 5.26
C SER A 41 7.37 11.45 4.74
N GLU A 42 8.27 11.98 5.55
CA GLU A 42 9.14 13.13 5.21
C GLU A 42 9.93 12.86 3.92
N PHE A 43 10.44 11.64 3.78
CA PHE A 43 11.24 11.20 2.63
C PHE A 43 10.41 10.76 1.42
N GLU A 44 9.09 10.88 1.49
CA GLU A 44 8.18 10.57 0.39
C GLU A 44 7.35 11.80 0.01
N MET A 45 6.14 11.96 0.58
CA MET A 45 5.19 12.97 0.12
C MET A 45 4.94 14.11 1.13
N ALA A 46 5.25 13.92 2.42
CA ALA A 46 5.00 14.95 3.42
C ALA A 46 5.89 16.20 3.19
N GLY A 47 7.09 15.98 2.68
CA GLY A 47 8.13 17.01 2.52
C GLY A 47 8.96 17.24 3.79
N ASN A 48 10.00 18.05 3.67
CA ASN A 48 10.92 18.32 4.78
C ASN A 48 10.38 19.40 5.74
N SER A 49 10.98 19.47 6.93
CA SER A 49 10.66 20.49 7.93
C SER A 49 10.77 21.90 7.36
N GLY A 50 9.73 22.71 7.58
CA GLY A 50 9.63 24.08 7.09
C GLY A 50 9.20 24.24 5.62
N GLU A 51 9.05 23.16 4.85
CA GLU A 51 8.62 23.27 3.45
C GLU A 51 7.14 23.56 3.30
N ASN A 52 6.29 22.92 4.13
CA ASN A 52 4.85 23.09 4.05
C ASN A 52 4.11 22.71 5.35
N GLN A 53 2.81 23.01 5.40
CA GLN A 53 1.96 22.79 6.57
C GLN A 53 1.81 21.31 6.98
N VAL A 54 1.88 20.37 6.03
CA VAL A 54 1.78 18.92 6.31
C VAL A 54 3.04 18.46 7.04
N ALA A 55 4.22 18.80 6.52
CA ALA A 55 5.49 18.46 7.16
C ALA A 55 5.56 18.97 8.61
N GLY A 56 5.13 20.22 8.84
CA GLY A 56 5.07 20.78 10.19
C GLY A 56 4.11 20.04 11.13
N ALA A 57 2.90 19.71 10.66
CA ALA A 57 1.90 19.02 11.48
C ALA A 57 2.31 17.59 11.83
N ILE A 58 2.84 16.86 10.85
CA ILE A 58 3.23 15.45 11.00
C ILE A 58 4.47 15.29 11.88
N TYR A 59 5.34 16.29 11.93
CA TYR A 59 6.47 16.33 12.87
C TYR A 59 6.01 16.28 14.33
N ASP A 60 4.91 16.95 14.67
CA ASP A 60 4.35 16.91 16.02
C ASP A 60 3.63 15.58 16.28
N ARG A 61 2.72 15.18 15.38
CA ARG A 61 2.00 13.90 15.43
C ARG A 61 1.40 13.58 14.07
N ILE A 62 1.51 12.33 13.64
CA ILE A 62 1.10 11.91 12.29
C ILE A 62 -0.35 12.28 11.94
N ASP A 63 -1.27 12.16 12.90
CA ASP A 63 -2.70 12.45 12.68
C ASP A 63 -3.02 13.94 12.52
N GLN A 64 -2.13 14.85 12.91
CA GLN A 64 -2.30 16.28 12.69
C GLN A 64 -2.16 16.64 11.19
N GLY A 65 -1.49 15.79 10.40
CA GLY A 65 -1.43 15.92 8.95
C GLY A 65 -2.73 15.55 8.25
N TRP A 66 -3.51 14.61 8.82
CA TRP A 66 -4.71 14.07 8.18
C TRP A 66 -5.77 15.14 7.83
N PRO A 67 -6.12 16.10 8.71
CA PRO A 67 -7.07 17.16 8.36
C PRO A 67 -6.58 18.06 7.23
N ILE A 68 -5.27 18.32 7.14
CA ILE A 68 -4.66 19.18 6.12
C ILE A 68 -4.76 18.50 4.75
N LEU A 69 -4.35 17.22 4.68
CA LEU A 69 -4.42 16.40 3.47
C LEU A 69 -5.87 16.23 3.02
N THR A 70 -6.76 15.88 3.95
CA THR A 70 -8.20 15.72 3.68
C THR A 70 -8.80 17.00 3.16
N LYS A 71 -8.45 18.17 3.74
CA LYS A 71 -8.91 19.48 3.26
C LYS A 71 -8.45 19.72 1.82
N ARG A 72 -7.17 19.49 1.50
CA ARG A 72 -6.63 19.69 0.14
C ARG A 72 -7.44 18.91 -0.90
N VAL A 73 -7.75 17.64 -0.61
CA VAL A 73 -8.53 16.77 -1.51
C VAL A 73 -9.98 17.25 -1.62
N ARG A 74 -10.68 17.43 -0.49
CA ARG A 74 -12.12 17.74 -0.51
C ARG A 74 -12.49 19.13 -1.02
N THR A 75 -11.51 20.06 -1.06
CA THR A 75 -11.73 21.41 -1.60
C THR A 75 -11.58 21.50 -3.11
N ILE A 76 -11.07 20.45 -3.76
CA ILE A 76 -11.12 20.33 -5.22
C ILE A 76 -12.59 20.03 -5.58
N PRO A 77 -13.30 20.92 -6.30
CA PRO A 77 -14.75 20.82 -6.51
C PRO A 77 -15.18 19.46 -7.09
N GLU A 78 -14.41 18.95 -8.04
CA GLU A 78 -14.66 17.68 -8.72
C GLU A 78 -14.54 16.50 -7.75
N TYR A 79 -13.47 16.47 -6.94
CA TYR A 79 -13.27 15.40 -5.96
C TYR A 79 -14.30 15.47 -4.84
N GLY A 80 -14.56 16.67 -4.30
CA GLY A 80 -15.59 16.86 -3.28
C GLY A 80 -16.94 16.31 -3.72
N LYS A 81 -17.34 16.55 -4.98
CA LYS A 81 -18.56 15.99 -5.56
C LYS A 81 -18.48 14.46 -5.68
N MET A 82 -17.38 13.91 -6.20
CA MET A 82 -17.21 12.46 -6.35
C MET A 82 -17.25 11.72 -5.00
N PHE A 83 -16.71 12.30 -3.93
CA PHE A 83 -16.79 11.70 -2.59
C PHE A 83 -18.22 11.66 -2.05
N VAL A 84 -19.01 12.72 -2.26
CA VAL A 84 -20.44 12.74 -1.87
C VAL A 84 -21.24 11.71 -2.68
N GLU A 85 -20.90 11.50 -3.95
CA GLU A 85 -21.58 10.51 -4.80
C GLU A 85 -21.18 9.06 -4.47
N ALA A 86 -19.97 8.84 -3.97
CA ALA A 86 -19.41 7.49 -3.77
C ALA A 86 -19.63 6.90 -2.37
N PHE A 87 -19.83 7.73 -1.34
CA PHE A 87 -19.92 7.29 0.06
C PHE A 87 -21.24 7.72 0.70
N ASP A 88 -22.02 6.74 1.17
CA ASP A 88 -23.37 6.96 1.73
C ASP A 88 -23.38 7.85 2.99
N ASP A 89 -22.30 7.86 3.76
CA ASP A 89 -22.16 8.63 5.00
C ASP A 89 -21.67 10.08 4.77
N ILE A 90 -21.35 10.46 3.53
CA ILE A 90 -20.87 11.80 3.17
C ILE A 90 -22.02 12.61 2.56
N GLN A 91 -22.53 13.60 3.30
CA GLN A 91 -23.60 14.48 2.80
C GLN A 91 -23.03 15.74 2.12
N ASN A 92 -21.84 16.18 2.54
CA ASN A 92 -21.14 17.33 2.00
C ASN A 92 -19.65 17.04 1.85
N PRO A 93 -18.91 17.75 0.97
CA PRO A 93 -17.46 17.58 0.87
C PRO A 93 -16.72 17.79 2.20
N SER A 94 -17.27 18.55 3.16
CA SER A 94 -16.69 18.71 4.51
C SER A 94 -16.73 17.45 5.38
N ASP A 95 -17.55 16.47 5.03
CA ASP A 95 -17.72 15.22 5.78
C ASP A 95 -16.64 14.20 5.43
N VAL A 96 -15.91 14.43 4.33
CA VAL A 96 -14.73 13.63 3.96
C VAL A 96 -13.72 13.59 5.10
N ARG A 97 -13.17 12.40 5.32
CA ARG A 97 -12.13 12.07 6.31
C ARG A 97 -11.00 11.32 5.61
N ILE A 98 -9.85 11.21 6.28
CA ILE A 98 -8.67 10.58 5.68
C ILE A 98 -8.90 9.11 5.31
N PHE A 99 -9.69 8.37 6.09
CA PHE A 99 -10.00 6.97 5.78
C PHE A 99 -10.82 6.81 4.50
N HIS A 100 -11.71 7.75 4.17
CA HIS A 100 -12.41 7.74 2.88
C HIS A 100 -11.44 7.85 1.70
N ILE A 101 -10.40 8.68 1.84
CA ILE A 101 -9.35 8.82 0.83
C ILE A 101 -8.55 7.52 0.73
N GLY A 102 -8.17 6.93 1.88
CA GLY A 102 -7.46 5.66 1.92
C GLY A 102 -8.26 4.51 1.29
N ASN A 103 -9.56 4.43 1.58
CA ASN A 103 -10.44 3.41 1.03
C ASN A 103 -10.65 3.62 -0.48
N ALA A 104 -10.87 4.86 -0.93
CA ALA A 104 -10.99 5.17 -2.37
C ALA A 104 -9.72 4.81 -3.15
N LEU A 105 -8.54 5.12 -2.61
CA LEU A 105 -7.26 4.71 -3.20
C LEU A 105 -7.13 3.18 -3.23
N SER A 106 -7.44 2.52 -2.11
CA SER A 106 -7.39 1.07 -2.04
C SER A 106 -8.30 0.39 -3.05
N GLU A 107 -9.52 0.88 -3.21
CA GLU A 107 -10.48 0.31 -4.17
C GLU A 107 -10.01 0.52 -5.61
N PHE A 108 -9.51 1.72 -5.94
CA PHE A 108 -8.94 1.97 -7.26
C PHE A 108 -7.76 1.04 -7.57
N ILE A 109 -6.81 0.92 -6.64
CA ILE A 109 -5.63 0.06 -6.80
C ILE A 109 -6.05 -1.41 -6.96
N ASN A 110 -6.99 -1.87 -6.12
CA ASN A 110 -7.51 -3.23 -6.20
C ASN A 110 -8.25 -3.48 -7.52
N PHE A 111 -9.00 -2.51 -8.03
CA PHE A 111 -9.75 -2.68 -9.25
C PHE A 111 -8.85 -2.64 -10.49
N GLU A 112 -8.00 -1.62 -10.59
CA GLU A 112 -7.25 -1.30 -11.80
C GLU A 112 -6.01 -2.18 -12.02
N TRP A 113 -5.31 -2.57 -10.95
CA TRP A 113 -4.00 -3.23 -11.06
C TRP A 113 -4.00 -4.71 -10.70
N ARG A 114 -5.19 -5.33 -10.64
CA ARG A 114 -5.29 -6.78 -10.66
C ARG A 114 -5.10 -7.29 -12.09
N SER A 115 -4.11 -8.15 -12.30
CA SER A 115 -3.88 -8.83 -13.58
C SER A 115 -4.34 -10.29 -13.47
N TYR A 116 -5.22 -10.67 -14.40
CA TYR A 116 -5.80 -12.02 -14.52
C TYR A 116 -5.85 -12.49 -15.98
N ASP A 117 -5.13 -11.81 -16.85
CA ASP A 117 -5.20 -11.89 -18.31
C ASP A 117 -3.84 -12.17 -18.94
N SER A 118 -2.90 -12.74 -18.16
CA SER A 118 -1.61 -13.16 -18.71
C SER A 118 -1.76 -14.48 -19.48
N PRO A 119 -0.86 -14.78 -20.45
CA PRO A 119 -0.84 -16.09 -21.10
C PRO A 119 -0.65 -17.27 -20.13
N PHE A 120 -0.09 -17.02 -18.94
CA PHE A 120 -0.01 -18.02 -17.89
C PHE A 120 -1.37 -18.31 -17.25
N ASP A 121 -2.20 -17.28 -17.04
CA ASP A 121 -3.56 -17.43 -16.53
C ASP A 121 -4.44 -18.21 -17.52
N GLU A 122 -4.36 -17.89 -18.82
CA GLU A 122 -5.04 -18.66 -19.87
C GLU A 122 -4.62 -20.14 -19.88
N PHE A 123 -3.32 -20.39 -19.74
CA PHE A 123 -2.80 -21.75 -19.64
C PHE A 123 -3.35 -22.48 -18.40
N LEU A 124 -3.46 -21.82 -17.25
CA LEU A 124 -4.08 -22.38 -16.04
C LEU A 124 -5.59 -22.67 -16.22
N MET A 125 -6.27 -21.91 -17.09
CA MET A 125 -7.66 -22.17 -17.47
C MET A 125 -7.82 -23.32 -18.49
N GLY A 126 -6.72 -23.96 -18.89
CA GLY A 126 -6.72 -25.12 -19.80
C GLY A 126 -6.45 -24.77 -21.27
N HIS A 127 -6.15 -23.51 -21.59
CA HIS A 127 -5.72 -23.12 -22.93
C HIS A 127 -4.25 -23.49 -23.15
N GLU A 128 -3.99 -24.75 -23.48
CA GLU A 128 -2.61 -25.28 -23.55
C GLU A 128 -1.71 -24.55 -24.56
N GLU A 129 -2.28 -23.95 -25.60
CA GLU A 129 -1.55 -23.20 -26.63
C GLU A 129 -1.19 -21.76 -26.21
N ALA A 130 -1.69 -21.28 -25.06
CA ALA A 130 -1.36 -19.95 -24.55
C ALA A 130 0.13 -19.80 -24.19
N LEU A 131 0.80 -20.91 -23.86
CA LEU A 131 2.25 -20.94 -23.66
C LEU A 131 2.95 -21.68 -24.80
N ASN A 132 3.98 -21.06 -25.36
CA ASN A 132 4.86 -21.73 -26.32
C ASN A 132 5.78 -22.77 -25.63
N PRO A 133 6.44 -23.66 -26.40
CA PRO A 133 7.28 -24.72 -25.83
C PRO A 133 8.41 -24.22 -24.91
N LYS A 134 8.98 -23.03 -25.18
CA LYS A 134 10.04 -22.46 -24.34
C LYS A 134 9.49 -21.95 -23.01
N GLN A 135 8.31 -21.34 -23.02
CA GLN A 135 7.61 -20.89 -21.80
C GLN A 135 7.20 -22.08 -20.91
N LYS A 136 6.65 -23.15 -21.50
CA LYS A 136 6.32 -24.40 -20.77
C LYS A 136 7.57 -25.00 -20.09
N LYS A 137 8.70 -25.07 -20.82
CA LYS A 137 9.97 -25.52 -20.25
C LYS A 137 10.47 -24.62 -19.11
N GLY A 138 10.28 -23.30 -19.23
CA GLY A 138 10.60 -22.34 -18.17
C GLY A 138 9.76 -22.55 -16.91
N MET A 139 8.45 -22.77 -17.09
CA MET A 139 7.53 -23.11 -16.02
C MET A 139 7.92 -24.41 -15.30
N GLU A 140 8.24 -25.48 -16.03
CA GLU A 140 8.72 -26.75 -15.46
C GLU A 140 10.00 -26.57 -14.63
N LEU A 141 10.92 -25.71 -15.08
CA LEU A 141 12.11 -25.36 -14.31
C LEU A 141 11.76 -24.61 -13.03
N PHE A 142 10.92 -23.56 -13.14
CA PHE A 142 10.52 -22.67 -12.06
C PHE A 142 9.81 -23.39 -10.92
N TYR A 143 8.86 -24.29 -11.25
CA TYR A 143 8.11 -25.09 -10.27
C TYR A 143 8.81 -26.39 -9.88
N GLY A 144 9.73 -26.89 -10.71
CA GLY A 144 10.48 -28.13 -10.47
C GLY A 144 11.88 -27.86 -9.94
N LYS A 145 12.89 -28.25 -10.74
CA LYS A 145 14.26 -28.41 -10.26
C LYS A 145 14.96 -27.12 -9.84
N ALA A 146 14.52 -25.95 -10.32
CA ALA A 146 15.11 -24.66 -9.91
C ALA A 146 14.54 -24.14 -8.59
N GLN A 147 13.44 -24.74 -8.09
CA GLN A 147 12.83 -24.42 -6.80
C GLN A 147 12.43 -22.95 -6.61
N CYS A 148 12.28 -22.20 -7.71
CA CYS A 148 11.95 -20.77 -7.67
C CYS A 148 10.62 -20.52 -6.95
N ALA A 149 9.61 -21.36 -7.22
CA ALA A 149 8.31 -21.27 -6.56
C ALA A 149 8.40 -21.44 -5.04
N SER A 150 9.26 -22.34 -4.55
CA SER A 150 9.48 -22.53 -3.11
C SER A 150 10.14 -21.31 -2.48
N ALA A 151 11.20 -20.79 -3.10
CA ALA A 151 11.89 -19.59 -2.59
C ALA A 151 10.99 -18.36 -2.55
N ILE A 152 10.16 -18.14 -3.58
CA ILE A 152 9.21 -17.02 -3.64
C ILE A 152 8.08 -17.17 -2.61
N ARG A 153 7.60 -18.40 -2.37
CA ARG A 153 6.64 -18.68 -1.30
C ARG A 153 7.23 -18.46 0.09
N GLU A 154 8.51 -18.75 0.26
CA GLU A 154 9.21 -18.49 1.52
C GLU A 154 9.48 -17.00 1.74
N SER A 155 9.87 -16.25 0.71
CA SER A 155 10.11 -14.80 0.80
C SER A 155 8.83 -13.99 1.05
N SER A 156 7.68 -14.49 0.61
CA SER A 156 6.37 -13.88 0.85
C SER A 156 5.80 -14.21 2.24
N SER A 157 6.42 -15.13 2.98
CA SER A 157 5.99 -15.46 4.34
C SER A 157 6.41 -14.37 5.34
N PRO A 158 5.50 -13.86 6.19
CA PRO A 158 5.83 -12.83 7.17
C PRO A 158 6.72 -13.32 8.33
N THR A 159 6.93 -14.64 8.48
CA THR A 159 7.62 -15.24 9.62
C THR A 159 9.04 -15.74 9.36
N ARG A 160 9.56 -15.63 8.12
CA ARG A 160 10.92 -16.06 7.79
C ARG A 160 11.76 -14.96 7.15
N ASN A 161 13.00 -14.84 7.64
CA ASN A 161 14.02 -13.96 7.05
C ASN A 161 14.62 -14.66 5.82
N PHE A 162 14.24 -14.20 4.62
CA PHE A 162 14.88 -14.60 3.38
C PHE A 162 16.02 -13.62 3.07
N THR A 163 17.27 -14.09 3.09
CA THR A 163 18.45 -13.27 2.80
C THR A 163 19.14 -13.77 1.52
N PRO A 164 18.80 -13.23 0.34
CA PRO A 164 19.36 -13.69 -0.93
C PRO A 164 20.82 -13.27 -1.16
N GLY A 165 21.42 -12.46 -0.26
CA GLY A 165 22.85 -12.13 -0.29
C GLY A 165 23.28 -11.24 -1.46
N HIS A 166 22.37 -10.40 -1.99
CA HIS A 166 22.72 -9.46 -3.05
C HIS A 166 23.82 -8.47 -2.62
N SER A 167 24.68 -8.10 -3.56
CA SER A 167 25.67 -7.05 -3.35
C SER A 167 25.00 -5.71 -3.02
N GLN A 168 25.61 -4.93 -2.13
CA GLN A 168 25.17 -3.57 -1.83
C GLN A 168 25.24 -2.71 -3.10
N PHE A 169 24.15 -2.02 -3.41
CA PHE A 169 24.10 -1.02 -4.48
C PHE A 169 24.01 0.39 -3.89
N GLY A 170 24.99 1.24 -4.22
CA GLY A 170 25.07 2.61 -3.71
C GLY A 170 25.32 2.71 -2.19
N PRO A 171 25.38 3.93 -1.64
CA PRO A 171 25.75 4.16 -0.23
C PRO A 171 24.68 3.71 0.78
N GLY A 172 23.50 3.25 0.32
CA GLY A 172 22.40 2.84 1.20
C GLY A 172 21.88 4.01 2.04
N ARG A 173 21.15 3.70 3.12
CA ARG A 173 20.70 4.70 4.10
C ARG A 173 21.92 5.22 4.86
N THR A 174 22.24 6.52 4.72
CA THR A 174 23.45 7.13 5.28
C THR A 174 23.25 7.82 6.63
N ARG A 175 22.01 7.88 7.14
CA ARG A 175 21.71 8.41 8.48
C ARG A 175 21.10 7.32 9.37
N PRO A 176 21.59 7.16 10.61
CA PRO A 176 20.87 6.41 11.61
C PRO A 176 19.68 7.28 12.05
N PHE A 177 18.47 6.78 11.77
CA PHE A 177 17.18 7.43 12.01
C PHE A 177 16.87 8.53 10.99
#